data_AF-A0A6N7W7Y3-F1
#
_entry.id   AF-A0A6N7W7Y3-F1
#
_cell.length_a   1.000
_cell.length_b   1.000
_cell.length_c   1.000
_cell.angle_alpha   90.00
_cell.angle_beta   90.00
_cell.angle_gamma   90.00
#
_symmetry.space_group_name_H-M   'P 1'
#
loop_
_entity.id
_entity.type
_entity.pdbx_description
1 polymer ?
#
loop_
_entity_poly.entity_id
_entity_poly.type
_entity_poly.pdbx_seq_one_letter_code
_entity_poly.pdbx_strand_id
1 'polypeptide(L)'
;MSTDQNTKDYVERQTGRGKTKKETLRQLKRALCREIYRALTRPQTTQEPVRGIDLRARRTAQGISQTQAAKALDTWPARISDIETDRRPLKTLRANYQQGLQTA
;
A
#
# COMPACT_ATOMS: atom_id res chain seq x y z
N MET A 1 -11.34 -13.06 -28.10
CA MET A 1 -11.87 -12.20 -27.02
C MET A 1 -13.25 -12.71 -26.67
N SER A 2 -13.34 -13.92 -26.11
CA SER A 2 -14.60 -14.69 -26.14
C SER A 2 -15.08 -15.18 -24.77
N THR A 3 -14.24 -15.09 -23.73
CA THR A 3 -14.49 -15.77 -22.45
C THR A 3 -14.91 -14.81 -21.35
N ASP A 4 -14.17 -13.73 -21.14
CA ASP A 4 -14.47 -12.74 -20.09
C ASP A 4 -15.49 -11.69 -20.56
N GLN A 5 -16.56 -11.50 -19.78
CA GLN A 5 -17.65 -10.58 -20.14
C GLN A 5 -17.19 -9.12 -20.13
N ASN A 6 -16.37 -8.71 -19.16
CA ASN A 6 -15.85 -7.35 -19.09
C ASN A 6 -15.03 -6.97 -20.34
N THR A 7 -14.25 -7.93 -20.85
CA THR A 7 -13.49 -7.76 -22.08
C THR A 7 -14.42 -7.59 -23.28
N LYS A 8 -15.54 -8.33 -23.36
CA LYS A 8 -16.54 -8.17 -24.44
C LYS A 8 -17.18 -6.79 -24.43
N ASP A 9 -17.67 -6.36 -23.27
CA ASP A 9 -18.32 -5.05 -23.09
C ASP A 9 -17.35 -3.90 -23.43
N TYR A 10 -16.06 -4.08 -23.09
CA TYR A 10 -15.02 -3.13 -23.48
C TYR A 10 -14.83 -3.08 -25.01
N VAL A 11 -14.76 -4.23 -25.69
CA VAL A 11 -14.64 -4.27 -27.15
C VAL A 11 -15.83 -3.61 -27.80
N GLU A 12 -17.05 -3.94 -27.39
CA GLU A 12 -18.27 -3.36 -27.93
C GLU A 12 -18.26 -1.84 -27.80
N ARG A 13 -17.88 -1.32 -26.63
CA ARG A 13 -17.72 0.12 -26.42
C ARG A 13 -16.65 0.76 -27.30
N GLN A 14 -15.54 0.07 -27.59
CA GLN A 14 -14.51 0.59 -28.51
C GLN A 14 -14.96 0.52 -29.97
N THR A 15 -15.67 -0.54 -30.36
CA THR A 15 -16.26 -0.69 -31.69
C THR A 15 -17.30 0.39 -31.96
N GLY A 16 -18.17 0.70 -30.99
CA GLY A 16 -19.11 1.83 -31.07
C GLY A 16 -18.43 3.20 -31.18
N ARG A 17 -17.14 3.31 -30.81
CA ARG A 17 -16.30 4.50 -31.01
C ARG A 17 -15.51 4.49 -32.33
N GLY A 18 -15.79 3.53 -33.23
CA GLY A 18 -15.12 3.39 -34.51
C GLY A 18 -13.69 2.85 -34.44
N LYS A 19 -13.27 2.24 -33.32
CA LYS A 19 -11.92 1.67 -33.18
C LYS A 19 -11.79 0.35 -33.91
N THR A 20 -10.65 0.18 -34.57
CA THR A 20 -10.31 -1.07 -35.24
C THR A 20 -9.92 -2.15 -34.23
N LYS A 21 -10.10 -3.42 -34.60
CA LYS A 21 -9.69 -4.58 -33.78
C LYS A 21 -8.21 -4.50 -33.34
N LYS A 22 -7.33 -4.01 -34.22
CA LYS A 22 -5.89 -3.85 -33.90
C LYS A 22 -5.66 -2.79 -32.83
N GLU A 23 -6.38 -1.66 -32.88
CA GLU A 23 -6.30 -0.62 -31.84
C GLU A 23 -6.81 -1.11 -30.50
N THR A 24 -7.96 -1.79 -30.48
CA THR A 24 -8.55 -2.34 -29.25
C THR A 24 -7.62 -3.37 -28.60
N LEU A 25 -7.03 -4.28 -29.39
CA LEU A 25 -6.04 -5.23 -28.89
C LEU A 25 -4.79 -4.53 -28.33
N ARG A 26 -4.30 -3.48 -28.99
CA ARG A 26 -3.16 -2.68 -28.51
C ARG A 26 -3.48 -2.04 -27.15
N GLN A 27 -4.67 -1.46 -26.98
CA GLN A 27 -5.08 -0.83 -25.73
C GLN A 27 -5.15 -1.84 -24.58
N LEU A 28 -5.72 -3.02 -24.82
CA LEU A 28 -5.82 -4.08 -23.82
C LEU A 28 -4.46 -4.62 -23.40
N LYS A 29 -3.59 -4.94 -24.38
CA LYS A 29 -2.21 -5.35 -24.09
C LYS A 29 -1.49 -4.29 -23.25
N ARG A 30 -1.63 -3.01 -23.61
CA ARG A 30 -1.00 -1.90 -22.87
C ARG A 30 -1.58 -1.74 -21.47
N ALA A 31 -2.87 -1.94 -21.26
CA ALA A 31 -3.48 -1.92 -19.94
C ALA A 31 -2.91 -3.04 -19.05
N LEU A 32 -2.91 -4.27 -19.56
CA LEU A 32 -2.38 -5.43 -18.85
C LEU A 32 -0.89 -5.26 -18.51
N CYS A 33 -0.06 -4.84 -19.48
CA CYS A 33 1.36 -4.58 -19.22
C CYS A 33 1.57 -3.51 -18.15
N ARG A 34 0.72 -2.47 -18.08
CA ARG A 34 0.81 -1.45 -17.03
C ARG A 34 0.44 -2.01 -15.66
N GLU A 35 -0.55 -2.89 -15.58
CA GLU A 35 -0.94 -3.56 -14.33
C GLU A 35 0.17 -4.49 -13.85
N ILE A 36 0.68 -5.34 -14.74
CA ILE A 36 1.82 -6.23 -14.45
C ILE A 36 3.03 -5.41 -14.02
N TYR A 37 3.39 -4.36 -14.77
CA TYR A 37 4.51 -3.48 -14.41
C TYR A 37 4.30 -2.86 -13.03
N ARG A 38 3.11 -2.31 -12.73
CA ARG A 38 2.80 -1.75 -11.40
C ARG A 38 2.89 -2.81 -10.31
N ALA A 39 2.41 -4.03 -10.56
CA ALA A 39 2.45 -5.12 -9.60
C ALA A 39 3.89 -5.58 -9.30
N LEU A 40 4.76 -5.57 -10.31
CA LEU A 40 6.17 -5.94 -10.17
C LEU A 40 7.04 -4.83 -9.57
N THR A 41 6.77 -3.58 -9.94
CA THR A 41 7.67 -2.44 -9.61
C THR A 41 7.23 -1.64 -8.40
N ARG A 42 5.95 -1.72 -8.00
CA ARG A 42 5.51 -1.12 -6.75
C ARG A 42 5.57 -2.21 -5.68
N PRO A 43 6.32 -2.02 -4.58
CA PRO A 43 6.22 -2.92 -3.46
C PRO A 43 4.76 -2.92 -3.01
N GLN A 44 4.06 -4.02 -3.27
CA GLN A 44 2.79 -4.29 -2.65
C GLN A 44 3.13 -4.46 -1.18
N THR A 45 2.94 -3.43 -0.36
CA THR A 45 2.86 -3.63 1.09
C THR A 45 1.56 -4.39 1.32
N THR A 46 1.61 -5.71 1.09
CA THR A 46 0.48 -6.64 1.25
C THR A 46 0.02 -6.72 2.70
N GLN A 47 0.84 -6.21 3.63
CA GLN A 47 0.49 -6.07 5.02
C GLN A 47 -0.21 -4.73 5.21
N GLU A 48 -1.49 -4.78 5.55
CA GLU A 48 -2.14 -3.63 6.19
C GLU A 48 -1.29 -3.21 7.39
N PRO A 49 -1.02 -1.90 7.55
CA PRO A 49 -0.22 -1.43 8.66
C PRO A 49 -0.90 -1.84 9.98
N VAL A 50 -0.16 -2.50 10.87
CA VAL A 50 -0.62 -2.89 12.22
C VAL A 50 -1.24 -1.67 12.88
N ARG A 51 -2.44 -1.78 13.47
CA ARG A 51 -3.16 -0.64 14.02
C ARG A 51 -2.35 0.07 15.10
N GLY A 52 -2.53 1.38 15.24
CA GLY A 52 -1.75 2.18 16.19
C GLY A 52 -1.89 1.68 17.63
N ILE A 53 -3.08 1.22 18.00
CA ILE A 53 -3.37 0.61 19.30
C ILE A 53 -2.53 -0.64 19.59
N ASP A 54 -2.26 -1.47 18.58
CA ASP A 54 -1.50 -2.71 18.74
C ASP A 54 0.00 -2.39 18.88
N LEU A 55 0.47 -1.36 18.16
CA LEU A 55 1.85 -0.85 18.32
C LEU A 55 2.06 -0.27 19.73
N ARG A 56 1.08 0.46 20.26
CA ARG A 56 1.10 0.95 21.65
C ARG A 56 1.18 -0.20 22.64
N ALA A 57 0.35 -1.23 22.46
CA ALA A 57 0.32 -2.40 23.34
C ALA A 57 1.68 -3.13 23.36
N ARG A 58 2.30 -3.33 22.19
CA ARG A 58 3.65 -3.92 22.06
C ARG A 58 4.70 -3.08 22.77
N ARG A 59 4.71 -1.77 22.54
CA ARG A 59 5.65 -0.85 23.21
C ARG A 59 5.51 -0.93 24.73
N THR A 60 4.28 -0.92 25.25
CA THR A 60 4.04 -1.00 26.70
C THR A 60 4.44 -2.35 27.29
N ALA A 61 4.25 -3.45 26.55
CA ALA A 61 4.65 -4.78 26.98
C ALA A 61 6.19 -4.90 27.13
N GLN A 62 6.94 -4.19 26.30
CA GLN A 62 8.42 -4.08 26.39
C GLN A 62 8.90 -3.03 27.41
N GLY A 63 7.99 -2.31 28.09
CA GLY A 63 8.35 -1.26 29.05
C GLY A 63 8.98 -0.01 28.44
N ILE A 64 8.86 0.17 27.12
CA ILE A 64 9.48 1.29 26.39
C ILE A 64 8.55 2.51 26.47
N SER A 65 9.08 3.68 26.80
CA SER A 65 8.35 4.95 26.72
C SER A 65 8.31 5.51 25.30
N GLN A 66 7.33 6.37 24.98
CA GLN A 66 7.28 7.04 23.67
C GLN A 66 8.56 7.85 23.40
N THR A 67 9.18 8.44 24.43
CA THR A 67 10.43 9.19 24.31
C THR A 67 11.62 8.29 23.96
N GLN A 68 11.70 7.11 24.54
CA GLN A 68 12.75 6.12 24.21
C GLN A 68 12.58 5.60 22.78
N ALA A 69 11.35 5.27 22.38
CA ALA A 69 11.04 4.86 21.01
C ALA A 69 11.36 5.98 20.00
N ALA A 70 11.01 7.22 20.33
CA ALA A 70 11.30 8.38 19.49
C ALA A 70 12.80 8.62 19.34
N LYS A 71 13.57 8.49 20.42
CA LYS A 71 15.04 8.58 20.40
C LYS A 71 15.67 7.49 19.53
N ALA A 72 15.18 6.25 19.62
CA ALA A 72 15.67 5.14 18.80
C ALA A 72 15.40 5.33 17.30
N LEU A 73 14.34 6.08 16.95
CA LEU A 73 13.93 6.36 15.57
C LEU A 73 14.33 7.76 15.08
N ASP A 74 15.18 8.48 15.82
CA ASP A 74 15.61 9.85 15.55
C ASP A 74 14.43 10.79 15.21
N THR A 75 13.42 10.79 16.09
CA THR A 75 12.18 11.55 15.90
C THR A 75 11.66 12.16 17.20
N TRP A 76 10.53 12.86 17.11
CA TRP A 76 9.86 13.49 18.25
C TRP A 76 8.81 12.55 18.87
N PRO A 77 8.62 12.54 20.21
CA PRO A 77 7.61 11.71 20.87
C PRO A 77 6.18 11.91 20.35
N ALA A 78 5.86 13.13 19.93
CA ALA A 78 4.58 13.45 19.28
C ALA A 78 4.32 12.61 18.02
N ARG A 79 5.37 12.28 17.24
CA ARG A 79 5.24 11.46 16.03
C ARG A 79 4.96 9.99 16.34
N ILE A 80 5.45 9.49 17.47
CA ILE A 80 5.08 8.16 17.97
C ILE A 80 3.61 8.16 18.42
N SER A 81 3.18 9.20 19.12
CA SER A 81 1.78 9.38 19.52
C SER A 81 0.83 9.46 18.31
N ASP A 82 1.19 10.22 17.27
CA ASP A 82 0.42 10.30 16.02
C ASP A 82 0.25 8.94 15.34
N ILE A 83 1.28 8.08 15.41
CA ILE A 83 1.24 6.72 14.87
C ILE A 83 0.36 5.82 15.75
N GLU A 84 0.50 5.88 17.07
CA GLU A 84 -0.27 5.07 18.02
C GLU A 84 -1.77 5.42 18.05
N THR A 85 -2.10 6.68 17.74
CA THR A 85 -3.48 7.18 17.68
C THR A 85 -4.07 7.19 16.27
N ASP A 86 -3.32 6.70 15.28
CA ASP A 86 -3.71 6.69 13.86
C ASP A 86 -4.12 8.07 13.30
N ARG A 87 -3.67 9.17 13.94
CA ARG A 87 -4.00 10.54 13.53
C ARG A 87 -3.32 10.95 12.23
N ARG A 88 -2.12 10.41 11.96
CA ARG A 88 -1.34 10.78 10.76
C ARG A 88 -0.70 9.56 10.08
N PRO A 89 -0.88 9.39 8.75
CA PRO A 89 -0.27 8.30 8.01
C PRO A 89 1.21 8.58 7.71
N LEU A 90 2.07 8.38 8.71
CA LEU A 90 3.54 8.48 8.60
C LEU A 90 4.13 7.13 8.13
N LYS A 91 3.99 6.81 6.84
CA LYS A 91 4.26 5.46 6.29
C LYS A 91 5.66 4.90 6.64
N THR A 92 6.72 5.66 6.36
CA THR A 92 8.10 5.21 6.57
C THR A 92 8.44 5.09 8.05
N LEU A 93 8.10 6.10 8.85
CA LEU A 93 8.34 6.10 10.29
C LEU A 93 7.57 4.99 11.00
N ARG A 94 6.32 4.74 10.60
CA ARG A 94 5.50 3.65 11.13
C ARG A 94 6.11 2.28 10.82
N ALA A 95 6.60 2.07 9.60
CA ALA A 95 7.26 0.83 9.22
C ALA A 95 8.51 0.57 10.08
N ASN A 96 9.37 1.59 10.25
CA ASN A 96 10.57 1.49 11.08
C ASN A 96 10.22 1.24 12.55
N TYR A 97 9.17 1.91 13.06
CA TYR A 97 8.68 1.69 14.43
C TYR A 97 8.16 0.27 14.63
N GLN A 98 7.35 -0.23 13.70
CA GLN A 98 6.82 -1.59 13.74
C GLN A 98 7.96 -2.62 13.71
N GLN A 99 8.94 -2.45 12.84
CA GLN A 99 10.10 -3.34 12.74
C GLN A 99 10.97 -3.30 14.01
N GLY A 100 11.18 -2.11 14.57
CA GLY A 100 11.92 -1.94 15.83
C GLY A 100 11.25 -2.67 17.00
N LEU A 101 9.92 -2.58 17.12
CA LEU A 101 9.17 -3.31 18.15
C LEU A 101 9.10 -4.83 17.92
N GLN A 102 9.31 -5.31 16.69
CA GLN A 102 9.37 -6.75 16.40
C GLN A 102 10.72 -7.39 16.75
N THR A 103 11.79 -6.59 16.82
CA THR A 103 13.16 -7.08 17.02
C THR A 103 13.61 -7.01 18.48
N ALA A 104 12.94 -6.20 19.30
CA ALA A 104 13.21 -6.00 20.74
C ALA A 104 12.47 -7.00 21.63
#